data_AF-A0A4U5VJ79-F1
#
_entry.id   AF-A0A4U5VJ79-F1
#
_cell.length_a   1.000
_cell.length_b   1.000
_cell.length_c   1.000
_cell.angle_alpha   90.00
_cell.angle_beta   90.00
_cell.angle_gamma   90.00
#
_symmetry.space_group_name_H-M   'P 1'
#
loop_
_entity.id
_entity.type
_entity.pdbx_description
1 polymer ?
#
loop_
_entity_poly.entity_id
_entity_poly.type
_entity_poly.pdbx_seq_one_letter_code
_entity_poly.pdbx_strand_id
1 'polypeptide(L)'
;MDVRDQAVNALSQHRRAALLVCGAGVAALGLGLGYKYLRKPEKVVRVGVVSQLLIHPLKSGKAVPVAEAECGSRGLRSGHLEDRHWLVITEDGHMVTGRQEPRLVLVSLTCEDGQVCLNGPDMEELRFLFKQPDQLVIDCRVFGADIQGRDCGDEASRWLTRYLGAEKTFRLVHFETQMRPRKPADSEALFPQTEQVVYADVGPVMLLSESSVKDLSSRLDEDVTVERFRPNIIISGCDAFEEDSWDEIQIGSVRLQRVMSCGRCIFTTVDPKTGIISRKEPLETLKR
;
A
#
# COMPACT_ATOMS: atom_id res chain seq x y z
N MET A 1 19.93 47.93 59.04
CA MET A 1 18.89 46.91 58.82
C MET A 1 19.26 46.15 57.58
N ASP A 2 19.45 44.84 57.72
CA ASP A 2 19.94 43.96 56.67
C ASP A 2 18.91 43.85 55.53
N VAL A 3 19.36 43.92 54.27
CA VAL A 3 18.49 43.86 53.08
C VAL A 3 17.70 42.54 53.05
N ARG A 4 18.29 41.49 53.64
CA ARG A 4 17.62 40.21 53.89
C ARG A 4 16.41 40.34 54.82
N ASP A 5 16.53 41.07 55.92
CA ASP A 5 15.43 41.24 56.89
C ASP A 5 14.29 42.06 56.32
N GLN A 6 14.59 43.07 55.48
CA GLN A 6 13.57 43.83 54.76
C GLN A 6 12.84 42.99 53.70
N ALA A 7 13.56 42.15 52.96
CA ALA A 7 12.95 41.24 52.00
C ALA A 7 12.05 40.19 52.70
N VAL A 8 12.49 39.62 53.82
CA VAL A 8 11.72 38.63 54.60
C VAL A 8 10.44 39.26 55.18
N ASN A 9 10.49 40.49 55.68
CA ASN A 9 9.30 41.20 56.16
C ASN A 9 8.32 41.60 55.04
N ALA A 10 8.82 42.01 53.88
CA ALA A 10 7.96 42.32 52.73
C ALA A 10 7.28 41.06 52.17
N LEU A 11 7.99 39.93 52.14
CA LEU A 11 7.44 38.61 51.76
C LEU A 11 6.41 38.09 52.77
N SER A 12 6.56 38.39 54.06
CA SER A 12 5.60 37.98 55.10
C SER A 12 4.32 38.82 55.08
N GLN A 13 4.42 40.14 54.84
CA GLN A 13 3.26 41.04 54.68
C GLN A 13 2.46 40.76 53.41
N HIS A 14 3.12 40.36 52.32
CA HIS A 14 2.49 40.11 51.02
C HIS A 14 2.51 38.62 50.62
N ARG A 15 2.43 37.72 51.60
CA ARG A 15 2.55 36.26 51.40
C ARG A 15 1.59 35.71 50.34
N ARG A 16 0.34 36.20 50.28
CA ARG A 16 -0.64 35.82 49.24
C ARG A 16 -0.21 36.28 47.84
N ALA A 17 0.29 37.51 47.71
CA ALA A 17 0.78 38.04 46.43
C ALA A 17 2.05 37.30 45.97
N ALA A 18 2.98 37.01 46.89
CA ALA A 18 4.17 36.21 46.60
C ALA A 18 3.82 34.79 46.14
N LEU A 19 2.85 34.12 46.79
CA LEU A 19 2.35 32.82 46.37
C LEU A 19 1.68 32.86 44.98
N LEU A 20 0.90 33.90 44.68
CA LEU A 20 0.27 34.08 43.38
C LEU A 20 1.30 34.33 42.27
N VAL A 21 2.31 35.16 42.51
CA VAL A 21 3.39 35.43 41.55
C VAL A 21 4.23 34.17 41.28
N CYS A 22 4.59 33.43 42.34
CA CYS A 22 5.28 32.15 42.19
C CYS A 22 4.43 31.12 41.44
N GLY A 23 3.13 31.01 41.77
CA GLY A 23 2.20 30.11 41.08
C GLY A 23 2.05 30.44 39.59
N ALA A 24 1.90 31.74 39.26
CA ALA A 24 1.86 32.21 37.88
C ALA A 24 3.17 31.93 37.12
N GLY A 25 4.32 32.11 37.78
CA GLY A 25 5.63 31.79 37.21
C GLY A 25 5.80 30.30 36.89
N VAL A 26 5.41 29.41 37.81
CA VAL A 26 5.44 27.95 37.60
C VAL A 26 4.48 27.54 36.47
N ALA A 27 3.27 28.12 36.43
CA ALA A 27 2.29 27.85 35.37
C ALA A 27 2.80 28.30 34.00
N ALA A 28 3.39 29.50 33.91
CA ALA A 28 3.97 30.02 32.67
C ALA A 28 5.16 29.17 32.20
N LEU A 29 6.01 28.72 33.12
CA LEU A 29 7.12 27.82 32.81
C LEU A 29 6.62 26.46 32.33
N GLY A 30 5.60 25.90 33.00
CA GLY A 30 4.94 24.65 32.60
C GLY A 30 4.30 24.73 31.22
N LEU A 31 3.57 25.81 30.93
CA LEU A 31 3.00 26.09 29.62
C LEU A 31 4.08 26.28 28.56
N GLY A 32 5.16 27.01 28.87
CA GLY A 32 6.29 27.24 27.96
C GLY A 32 7.04 25.94 27.63
N LEU A 33 7.28 25.10 28.64
CA LEU A 33 7.91 23.79 28.45
C LEU A 33 6.98 22.82 27.71
N GLY A 34 5.69 22.80 28.02
CA GLY A 34 4.68 22.01 27.30
C GLY A 34 4.58 22.43 25.83
N TYR A 35 4.53 23.73 25.57
CA TYR A 35 4.54 24.28 24.22
C TYR A 35 5.82 23.93 23.45
N LYS A 36 6.99 24.02 24.10
CA LYS A 36 8.28 23.65 23.51
C LYS A 36 8.37 22.14 23.24
N TYR A 37 7.82 21.31 24.12
CA TYR A 37 7.76 19.86 23.94
C TYR A 37 6.85 19.49 22.75
N LEU A 38 5.66 20.09 22.68
CA LEU A 38 4.71 19.92 21.57
C LEU A 38 5.23 20.48 20.23
N ARG A 39 6.17 21.44 20.27
CA ARG A 39 6.82 22.04 19.09
C ARG A 39 8.22 21.52 18.81
N LYS A 40 8.65 20.44 19.47
CA LYS A 40 9.97 19.88 19.21
C LYS A 40 9.99 19.38 17.76
N PRO A 41 10.84 19.94 16.88
CA PRO A 41 10.86 19.53 15.48
C PRO A 41 11.21 18.04 15.41
N GLU A 42 10.42 17.27 14.68
CA GLU A 42 10.75 15.89 14.37
C GLU A 42 12.08 15.87 13.62
N LYS A 43 13.03 15.08 14.12
CA LYS A 43 14.30 14.88 13.44
C LYS A 43 14.07 13.88 12.31
N VAL A 44 13.90 14.39 11.10
CA VAL A 44 13.89 13.56 9.90
C VAL A 44 15.33 13.30 9.45
N VAL A 45 15.62 12.03 9.14
CA VAL A 45 16.89 11.60 8.55
C VAL A 45 16.56 11.04 7.18
N ARG A 46 17.34 11.44 6.17
CA ARG A 46 17.19 10.86 4.83
C ARG A 46 17.75 9.45 4.84
N VAL A 47 16.88 8.46 4.61
CA VAL A 47 17.24 7.03 4.56
C VAL A 47 17.24 6.45 3.14
N GLY A 48 16.75 7.20 2.14
CA GLY A 48 16.71 6.73 0.76
C GLY A 48 16.07 7.72 -0.21
N VAL A 49 15.77 7.25 -1.42
CA VAL A 49 15.08 7.98 -2.49
C VAL A 49 14.10 7.06 -3.20
N VAL A 50 12.87 7.53 -3.42
CA VAL A 50 11.91 6.82 -4.29
C VAL A 50 12.49 6.72 -5.70
N SER A 51 12.81 5.51 -6.14
CA SER A 51 13.31 5.26 -7.50
C SER A 51 12.18 4.95 -8.46
N GLN A 52 11.12 4.27 -8.00
CA GLN A 52 9.95 3.92 -8.81
C GLN A 52 8.67 3.90 -7.98
N LEU A 53 7.56 4.21 -8.65
CA LEU A 53 6.20 4.02 -8.15
C LEU A 53 5.45 3.09 -9.10
N LEU A 54 4.82 2.06 -8.55
CA LEU A 54 4.07 1.05 -9.29
C LEU A 54 2.65 0.98 -8.75
N ILE A 55 1.68 1.09 -9.65
CA ILE A 55 0.27 0.78 -9.36
C ILE A 55 -0.04 -0.54 -10.05
N HIS A 56 -0.79 -1.42 -9.40
CA HIS A 56 -1.24 -2.69 -9.97
C HIS A 56 -2.76 -2.68 -10.02
N PRO A 57 -3.37 -2.04 -11.04
CA PRO A 57 -4.81 -1.81 -11.08
C PRO A 57 -5.59 -3.13 -10.98
N LEU A 58 -5.18 -4.11 -11.78
CA LEU A 58 -5.71 -5.47 -11.76
C LEU A 58 -4.97 -6.33 -10.72
N LYS A 59 -5.72 -6.98 -9.82
CA LYS A 59 -5.15 -7.96 -8.89
C LYS A 59 -4.42 -9.06 -9.68
N SER A 60 -3.14 -9.25 -9.37
CA SER A 60 -2.23 -10.16 -10.09
C SER A 60 -1.85 -9.75 -11.52
N GLY A 61 -2.42 -8.65 -12.03
CA GLY A 61 -2.07 -8.07 -13.31
C GLY A 61 -0.69 -7.43 -13.35
N LYS A 62 -0.31 -6.95 -14.53
CA LYS A 62 0.92 -6.20 -14.78
C LYS A 62 0.88 -4.84 -14.04
N ALA A 63 2.04 -4.44 -13.53
CA ALA A 63 2.20 -3.12 -12.91
C ALA A 63 2.21 -2.01 -13.97
N VAL A 64 1.68 -0.84 -13.60
CA VAL A 64 1.77 0.40 -14.35
C VAL A 64 2.75 1.32 -13.61
N PRO A 65 3.93 1.63 -14.21
CA PRO A 65 4.84 2.59 -13.64
C PRO A 65 4.28 4.01 -13.78
N VAL A 66 4.39 4.81 -12.73
CA VAL A 66 3.93 6.20 -12.69
C VAL A 66 5.02 7.12 -12.14
N ALA A 67 5.05 8.37 -12.60
CA ALA A 67 6.02 9.36 -12.11
C ALA A 67 5.61 9.94 -10.74
N GLU A 68 4.31 10.02 -10.49
CA GLU A 68 3.71 10.51 -9.26
C GLU A 68 2.44 9.71 -8.95
N ALA A 69 2.09 9.63 -7.66
CA ALA A 69 0.86 8.99 -7.21
C ALA A 69 0.35 9.68 -5.95
N GLU A 70 -0.97 9.78 -5.84
CA GLU A 70 -1.65 10.11 -4.60
C GLU A 70 -1.62 8.89 -3.68
N CYS A 71 -1.29 9.10 -2.40
CA CYS A 71 -1.33 8.05 -1.40
C CYS A 71 -2.60 8.21 -0.55
N GLY A 72 -3.60 7.35 -0.80
CA GLY A 72 -4.85 7.33 -0.05
C GLY A 72 -4.92 6.21 0.98
N SER A 73 -6.01 6.16 1.73
CA SER A 73 -6.28 5.12 2.74
C SER A 73 -6.53 3.71 2.17
N ARG A 74 -6.53 3.56 0.85
CA ARG A 74 -6.75 2.28 0.13
C ARG A 74 -5.58 1.92 -0.78
N GLY A 75 -4.48 2.66 -0.72
CA GLY A 75 -3.29 2.47 -1.55
C GLY A 75 -3.00 3.66 -2.47
N LEU A 76 -2.16 3.40 -3.48
CA LEU A 76 -1.74 4.41 -4.44
C LEU A 76 -2.80 4.64 -5.54
N ARG A 77 -2.91 5.89 -5.99
CA ARG A 77 -3.77 6.31 -7.11
C ARG A 77 -3.02 7.25 -8.06
N SER A 78 -3.23 7.07 -9.36
CA SER A 78 -2.80 8.01 -10.41
C SER A 78 -3.93 8.18 -11.42
N GLY A 79 -4.61 9.32 -11.38
CA GLY A 79 -5.80 9.55 -12.19
C GLY A 79 -6.90 8.53 -11.89
N HIS A 80 -7.30 7.77 -12.90
CA HIS A 80 -8.30 6.69 -12.77
C HIS A 80 -7.70 5.33 -12.38
N LEU A 81 -6.38 5.22 -12.22
CA LEU A 81 -5.74 3.98 -11.81
C LEU A 81 -5.60 3.96 -10.29
N GLU A 82 -6.33 3.04 -9.66
CA GLU A 82 -6.25 2.77 -8.22
C GLU A 82 -5.71 1.36 -8.00
N ASP A 83 -4.83 1.22 -7.00
CA ASP A 83 -4.13 -0.02 -6.75
C ASP A 83 -5.09 -1.15 -6.34
N ARG A 84 -5.05 -2.28 -7.07
CA ARG A 84 -5.89 -3.47 -6.88
C ARG A 84 -7.39 -3.16 -6.76
N HIS A 85 -7.91 -2.27 -7.62
CA HIS A 85 -9.33 -1.96 -7.73
C HIS A 85 -10.08 -2.77 -8.81
N TRP A 86 -9.36 -3.60 -9.57
CA TRP A 86 -9.95 -4.59 -10.47
C TRP A 86 -9.58 -6.00 -10.04
N LEU A 87 -10.51 -6.93 -10.23
CA LEU A 87 -10.36 -8.33 -9.86
C LEU A 87 -10.92 -9.23 -10.95
N VAL A 88 -10.18 -10.29 -11.28
CA VAL A 88 -10.73 -11.41 -12.03
C VAL A 88 -11.40 -12.36 -11.05
N ILE A 89 -12.64 -12.75 -11.35
CA ILE A 89 -13.40 -13.73 -10.58
C ILE A 89 -13.84 -14.89 -11.49
N THR A 90 -14.07 -16.05 -10.90
CA THR A 90 -14.84 -17.12 -11.52
C THR A 90 -16.34 -16.74 -11.54
N GLU A 91 -17.14 -17.50 -12.28
CA GLU A 91 -18.59 -17.29 -12.38
C GLU A 91 -19.32 -17.37 -11.02
N ASP A 92 -18.78 -18.15 -10.08
CA ASP A 92 -19.28 -18.27 -8.70
C ASP A 92 -18.68 -17.23 -7.73
N GLY A 93 -18.02 -16.18 -8.25
CA GLY A 93 -17.58 -15.02 -7.46
C GLY A 93 -16.25 -15.20 -6.71
N HIS A 94 -15.53 -16.32 -6.89
CA HIS A 94 -14.24 -16.53 -6.23
C HIS A 94 -13.11 -15.80 -6.96
N MET A 95 -12.20 -15.17 -6.18
CA MET A 95 -11.03 -14.52 -6.75
C MET A 95 -10.16 -15.48 -7.59
N VAL A 96 -9.66 -14.96 -8.71
CA VAL A 96 -8.61 -15.59 -9.50
C VAL A 96 -7.34 -14.77 -9.34
N THR A 97 -6.25 -15.42 -8.96
CA THR A 97 -4.96 -14.77 -8.74
C THR A 97 -3.88 -15.40 -9.60
N GLY A 98 -2.73 -14.74 -9.70
CA GLY A 98 -1.56 -15.26 -10.42
C GLY A 98 -0.98 -16.54 -9.81
N ARG A 99 -1.48 -16.98 -8.64
CA ARG A 99 -1.18 -18.30 -8.07
C ARG A 99 -1.92 -19.42 -8.81
N GLN A 100 -3.15 -19.15 -9.26
CA GLN A 100 -3.97 -20.09 -10.03
C GLN A 100 -3.73 -19.90 -11.53
N GLU A 101 -3.69 -18.65 -11.99
CA GLU A 101 -3.56 -18.27 -13.39
C GLU A 101 -2.33 -17.35 -13.58
N PRO A 102 -1.11 -17.90 -13.64
CA PRO A 102 0.13 -17.13 -13.71
C PRO A 102 0.21 -16.14 -14.86
N ARG A 103 -0.42 -16.46 -16.00
CA ARG A 103 -0.47 -15.58 -17.18
C ARG A 103 -1.15 -14.22 -16.89
N LEU A 104 -1.90 -14.08 -15.80
CA LEU A 104 -2.45 -12.79 -15.37
C LEU A 104 -1.37 -11.71 -15.22
N VAL A 105 -0.13 -12.05 -14.84
CA VAL A 105 0.95 -11.04 -14.69
C VAL A 105 1.30 -10.32 -15.99
N LEU A 106 0.90 -10.89 -17.13
CA LEU A 106 1.12 -10.33 -18.46
C LEU A 106 -0.04 -9.45 -18.92
N VAL A 107 -1.18 -9.50 -18.24
CA VAL A 107 -2.36 -8.69 -18.55
C VAL A 107 -2.15 -7.29 -18.01
N SER A 108 -2.14 -6.30 -18.90
CA SER A 108 -2.14 -4.88 -18.54
C SER A 108 -3.54 -4.31 -18.56
N LEU A 109 -3.85 -3.49 -17.55
CA LEU A 109 -5.07 -2.70 -17.47
C LEU A 109 -4.66 -1.23 -17.29
N THR A 110 -5.01 -0.39 -18.25
CA THR A 110 -4.81 1.06 -18.21
C THR A 110 -6.14 1.78 -18.40
N CYS A 111 -6.15 3.09 -18.12
CA CYS A 111 -7.32 3.94 -18.31
C CYS A 111 -6.94 5.16 -19.16
N GLU A 112 -7.62 5.35 -20.29
CA GLU A 112 -7.40 6.42 -21.25
C GLU A 112 -8.75 7.00 -21.66
N ASP A 113 -8.90 8.33 -21.61
CA ASP A 113 -10.11 9.04 -22.08
C ASP A 113 -11.45 8.48 -21.56
N GLY A 114 -11.47 8.05 -20.28
CA GLY A 114 -12.65 7.46 -19.64
C GLY A 114 -12.96 6.02 -20.04
N GLN A 115 -12.06 5.37 -20.79
CA GLN A 115 -12.12 3.97 -21.17
C GLN A 115 -11.06 3.16 -20.43
N VAL A 116 -11.40 1.91 -20.10
CA VAL A 116 -10.45 0.91 -19.63
C VAL A 116 -9.91 0.17 -20.85
N CYS A 117 -8.60 0.02 -20.91
CA CYS A 117 -7.90 -0.72 -21.96
C CYS A 117 -7.31 -1.98 -21.35
N LEU A 118 -7.77 -3.13 -21.81
CA LEU A 118 -7.32 -4.45 -21.37
C LEU A 118 -6.50 -5.09 -22.50
N ASN A 119 -5.26 -5.43 -22.20
CA ASN A 119 -4.30 -5.94 -23.18
C ASN A 119 -3.50 -7.11 -22.59
N GLY A 120 -3.07 -8.02 -23.46
CA GLY A 120 -2.30 -9.21 -23.12
C GLY A 120 -1.63 -9.79 -24.36
N PRO A 121 -0.55 -10.58 -24.21
CA PRO A 121 0.14 -11.21 -25.33
C PRO A 121 -0.81 -11.98 -26.26
N ASP A 122 -0.62 -11.81 -27.56
CA ASP A 122 -1.35 -12.49 -28.63
C ASP A 122 -2.87 -12.24 -28.63
N MET A 123 -3.32 -11.14 -28.02
CA MET A 123 -4.72 -10.72 -28.00
C MET A 123 -4.89 -9.34 -28.62
N GLU A 124 -6.03 -9.12 -29.28
CA GLU A 124 -6.49 -7.78 -29.62
C GLU A 124 -6.86 -7.01 -28.34
N GLU A 125 -6.49 -5.74 -28.27
CA GLU A 125 -6.82 -4.90 -27.12
C GLU A 125 -8.33 -4.70 -27.02
N LEU A 126 -8.88 -4.92 -25.83
CA LEU A 126 -10.27 -4.62 -25.54
C LEU A 126 -10.37 -3.24 -24.88
N ARG A 127 -11.25 -2.39 -25.40
CA ARG A 127 -11.61 -1.11 -24.80
C ARG A 127 -13.08 -1.09 -24.41
N PHE A 128 -13.37 -0.62 -23.20
CA PHE A 128 -14.74 -0.45 -22.70
C PHE A 128 -14.84 0.75 -21.77
N LEU A 129 -16.06 1.27 -21.56
CA LEU A 129 -16.27 2.43 -20.68
C LEU A 129 -15.87 2.11 -19.23
N PHE A 130 -15.16 3.02 -18.56
CA PHE A 130 -14.78 2.87 -17.16
C PHE A 130 -15.99 2.74 -16.23
N LYS A 131 -17.01 3.58 -16.47
CA LYS A 131 -18.27 3.51 -15.72
C LYS A 131 -19.21 2.53 -16.39
N GLN A 132 -19.66 1.54 -15.63
CA GLN A 132 -20.55 0.48 -16.06
C GLN A 132 -21.82 0.46 -15.17
N PRO A 133 -22.59 1.57 -15.08
CA PRO A 133 -23.65 1.71 -14.08
C PRO A 133 -24.78 0.68 -14.23
N ASP A 134 -25.01 0.20 -15.45
CA ASP A 134 -26.06 -0.76 -15.78
C ASP A 134 -25.64 -2.22 -15.55
N GLN A 135 -24.35 -2.48 -15.29
CA GLN A 135 -23.85 -3.81 -15.01
C GLN A 135 -24.18 -4.23 -13.56
N LEU A 136 -24.26 -5.54 -13.34
CA LEU A 136 -24.56 -6.09 -12.02
C LEU A 136 -23.44 -5.82 -11.01
N VAL A 137 -23.80 -5.62 -9.75
CA VAL A 137 -22.85 -5.76 -8.64
C VAL A 137 -22.83 -7.23 -8.25
N ILE A 138 -21.64 -7.82 -8.27
CA ILE A 138 -21.41 -9.23 -7.93
C ILE A 138 -20.82 -9.30 -6.53
N ASP A 139 -21.39 -10.15 -5.68
CA ASP A 139 -20.77 -10.53 -4.41
C ASP A 139 -19.62 -11.51 -4.70
N CYS A 140 -18.42 -11.12 -4.26
CA CYS A 140 -17.16 -11.79 -4.53
C CYS A 140 -16.52 -12.29 -3.22
N ARG A 141 -15.61 -13.26 -3.34
CA ARG A 141 -14.77 -13.71 -2.21
C ARG A 141 -13.29 -13.53 -2.48
N VAL A 142 -12.63 -12.77 -1.61
CA VAL A 142 -11.19 -12.53 -1.64
C VAL A 142 -10.59 -13.00 -0.32
N PHE A 143 -9.77 -14.05 -0.38
CA PHE A 143 -9.23 -14.76 0.81
C PHE A 143 -10.31 -15.17 1.83
N GLY A 144 -11.48 -15.59 1.33
CA GLY A 144 -12.61 -16.02 2.17
C GLY A 144 -13.44 -14.88 2.77
N ALA A 145 -13.02 -13.62 2.62
CA ALA A 145 -13.81 -12.46 3.01
C ALA A 145 -14.74 -12.02 1.87
N ASP A 146 -15.98 -11.66 2.23
CA ASP A 146 -16.96 -11.14 1.29
C ASP A 146 -16.62 -9.68 0.91
N ILE A 147 -16.69 -9.36 -0.38
CA ILE A 147 -16.51 -8.02 -0.94
C ILE A 147 -17.32 -7.92 -2.23
N GLN A 148 -17.61 -6.71 -2.71
CA GLN A 148 -18.39 -6.51 -3.93
C GLN A 148 -17.51 -6.02 -5.09
N GLY A 149 -18.00 -6.21 -6.31
CA GLY A 149 -17.42 -5.62 -7.51
C GLY A 149 -18.47 -5.43 -8.60
N ARG A 150 -18.41 -4.31 -9.31
CA ARG A 150 -19.22 -4.02 -10.49
C ARG A 150 -18.70 -4.82 -11.66
N ASP A 151 -19.54 -5.63 -12.27
CA ASP A 151 -19.17 -6.38 -13.46
C ASP A 151 -18.79 -5.45 -14.63
N CYS A 152 -17.76 -5.83 -15.39
CA CYS A 152 -17.27 -5.06 -16.54
C CYS A 152 -17.84 -5.54 -17.89
N GLY A 153 -18.89 -6.36 -17.86
CA GLY A 153 -19.64 -6.80 -19.03
C GLY A 153 -19.07 -8.05 -19.72
N ASP A 154 -19.89 -8.60 -20.63
CA ASP A 154 -19.60 -9.90 -21.25
C ASP A 154 -18.41 -9.85 -22.23
N GLU A 155 -18.06 -8.68 -22.76
CA GLU A 155 -16.87 -8.53 -23.62
C GLU A 155 -15.59 -8.74 -22.82
N ALA A 156 -15.47 -8.14 -21.64
CA ALA A 156 -14.34 -8.35 -20.74
C ALA A 156 -14.26 -9.82 -20.27
N SER A 157 -15.41 -10.41 -19.96
CA SER A 157 -15.52 -11.82 -19.60
C SER A 157 -15.02 -12.75 -20.73
N ARG A 158 -15.49 -12.55 -21.97
CA ARG A 158 -15.05 -13.31 -23.14
C ARG A 158 -13.56 -13.13 -23.42
N TRP A 159 -13.04 -11.90 -23.29
CA TRP A 159 -11.62 -11.61 -23.50
C TRP A 159 -10.74 -12.37 -22.50
N LEU A 160 -11.06 -12.29 -21.20
CA LEU A 160 -10.29 -12.97 -20.15
C LEU A 160 -10.38 -14.49 -20.27
N THR A 161 -11.58 -15.02 -20.51
CA THR A 161 -11.81 -16.46 -20.70
C THR A 161 -11.00 -17.00 -21.87
N ARG A 162 -10.98 -16.27 -23.00
CA ARG A 162 -10.15 -16.63 -24.17
C ARG A 162 -8.65 -16.56 -23.85
N TYR A 163 -8.20 -15.48 -23.21
CA TYR A 163 -6.78 -15.26 -22.93
C TYR A 163 -6.18 -16.29 -21.98
N LEU A 164 -6.92 -16.65 -20.93
CA LEU A 164 -6.48 -17.63 -19.95
C LEU A 164 -6.62 -19.06 -20.46
N GLY A 165 -7.39 -19.29 -21.53
CA GLY A 165 -7.52 -20.59 -22.18
C GLY A 165 -8.03 -21.70 -21.25
N ALA A 166 -8.73 -21.31 -20.18
CA ALA A 166 -9.25 -22.24 -19.20
C ALA A 166 -10.63 -22.76 -19.61
N GLU A 167 -11.01 -23.93 -19.10
CA GLU A 167 -12.36 -24.50 -19.26
C GLU A 167 -13.44 -23.71 -18.47
N LYS A 168 -13.03 -22.69 -17.70
CA LYS A 168 -13.88 -21.90 -16.82
C LYS A 168 -14.15 -20.52 -17.41
N THR A 169 -15.35 -20.01 -17.15
CA THR A 169 -15.70 -18.61 -17.42
C THR A 169 -15.10 -17.71 -16.34
N PHE A 170 -14.44 -16.63 -16.78
CA PHE A 170 -13.91 -15.59 -15.91
C PHE A 170 -14.60 -14.27 -16.16
N ARG A 171 -14.90 -13.52 -15.09
CA ARG A 171 -15.44 -12.16 -15.18
C ARG A 171 -14.44 -11.15 -14.60
N LEU A 172 -14.46 -9.94 -15.15
CA LEU A 172 -13.72 -8.80 -14.61
C LEU A 172 -14.69 -7.96 -13.78
N VAL A 173 -14.32 -7.65 -12.55
CA VAL A 173 -15.08 -6.73 -11.69
C VAL A 173 -14.22 -5.54 -11.26
N HIS A 174 -14.87 -4.40 -11.08
CA HIS A 174 -14.27 -3.15 -10.61
C HIS A 174 -14.92 -2.71 -9.31
N PHE A 175 -14.11 -2.31 -8.32
CA PHE A 175 -14.62 -1.82 -7.05
C PHE A 175 -15.04 -0.35 -7.16
N GLU A 176 -16.23 -0.01 -6.67
CA GLU A 176 -16.73 1.36 -6.66
C GLU A 176 -16.74 1.94 -5.23
N THR A 177 -16.57 3.26 -5.09
CA THR A 177 -16.33 3.91 -3.80
C THR A 177 -17.45 3.75 -2.77
N GLN A 178 -18.68 3.53 -3.21
CA GLN A 178 -19.85 3.25 -2.37
C GLN A 178 -19.91 1.81 -1.84
N MET A 179 -19.12 0.90 -2.41
CA MET A 179 -19.04 -0.48 -1.94
C MET A 179 -18.25 -0.54 -0.62
N ARG A 180 -18.54 -1.56 0.19
CA ARG A 180 -17.85 -1.76 1.47
C ARG A 180 -16.45 -2.35 1.20
N PRO A 181 -15.36 -1.68 1.60
CA PRO A 181 -14.01 -2.23 1.48
C PRO A 181 -13.76 -3.31 2.53
N ARG A 182 -12.73 -4.13 2.31
CA ARG A 182 -12.19 -5.06 3.30
C ARG A 182 -11.35 -4.29 4.32
N LYS A 183 -11.21 -4.88 5.51
CA LYS A 183 -10.32 -4.38 6.56
C LYS A 183 -9.15 -5.35 6.72
N PRO A 184 -7.90 -4.88 6.61
CA PRO A 184 -6.72 -5.73 6.87
C PRO A 184 -6.75 -6.32 8.29
N ALA A 185 -7.26 -5.54 9.26
CA ALA A 185 -7.35 -5.91 10.65
C ALA A 185 -8.24 -7.15 10.93
N ASP A 186 -9.11 -7.54 10.00
CA ASP A 186 -9.94 -8.74 10.13
C ASP A 186 -9.11 -10.03 9.98
N SER A 187 -7.97 -9.97 9.28
CA SER A 187 -7.03 -11.10 9.11
C SER A 187 -5.70 -10.88 9.81
N GLU A 188 -5.26 -9.63 9.97
CA GLU A 188 -3.95 -9.26 10.52
C GLU A 188 -4.12 -8.19 11.60
N ALA A 189 -4.17 -8.62 12.86
CA ALA A 189 -4.53 -7.77 14.01
C ALA A 189 -3.59 -6.57 14.26
N LEU A 190 -2.40 -6.55 13.64
CA LEU A 190 -1.45 -5.43 13.71
C LEU A 190 -1.94 -4.18 12.97
N PHE A 191 -2.85 -4.32 12.01
CA PHE A 191 -3.38 -3.19 11.27
C PHE A 191 -4.39 -2.38 12.09
N PRO A 192 -4.42 -1.04 11.95
CA PRO A 192 -5.47 -0.21 12.52
C PRO A 192 -6.87 -0.62 12.03
N GLN A 193 -7.87 -0.54 12.91
CA GLN A 193 -9.27 -0.87 12.59
C GLN A 193 -9.91 0.07 11.54
N THR A 194 -9.29 1.23 11.32
CA THR A 194 -9.66 2.22 10.33
C THR A 194 -9.05 1.95 8.96
N GLU A 195 -8.04 1.08 8.88
CA GLU A 195 -7.35 0.76 7.63
C GLU A 195 -8.27 0.01 6.67
N GLN A 196 -8.15 0.31 5.38
CA GLN A 196 -9.00 -0.26 4.34
C GLN A 196 -8.16 -0.79 3.19
N VAL A 197 -8.62 -1.91 2.62
CA VAL A 197 -8.11 -2.42 1.35
C VAL A 197 -9.25 -2.89 0.48
N VAL A 198 -9.00 -2.88 -0.82
CA VAL A 198 -9.95 -3.40 -1.81
C VAL A 198 -9.60 -4.85 -2.13
N TYR A 199 -8.95 -5.11 -3.27
CA TYR A 199 -8.56 -6.47 -3.66
C TYR A 199 -7.08 -6.76 -3.39
N ALA A 200 -6.38 -5.88 -2.67
CA ALA A 200 -5.05 -6.17 -2.15
C ALA A 200 -5.08 -7.35 -1.16
N ASP A 201 -3.92 -7.97 -0.93
CA ASP A 201 -3.82 -9.15 -0.06
C ASP A 201 -4.06 -8.77 1.41
N VAL A 202 -3.24 -7.83 1.91
CA VAL A 202 -3.23 -7.41 3.31
C VAL A 202 -3.16 -5.89 3.43
N GLY A 203 -2.02 -5.27 3.13
CA GLY A 203 -1.81 -3.82 3.32
C GLY A 203 -2.12 -2.97 2.07
N PRO A 204 -2.39 -1.66 2.24
CA PRO A 204 -2.69 -0.74 1.14
C PRO A 204 -1.46 -0.36 0.30
N VAL A 205 -0.26 -0.38 0.90
CA VAL A 205 0.99 -0.01 0.25
C VAL A 205 2.06 -1.02 0.67
N MET A 206 2.81 -1.53 -0.30
CA MET A 206 4.04 -2.29 -0.03
C MET A 206 5.26 -1.49 -0.49
N LEU A 207 6.23 -1.34 0.41
CA LEU A 207 7.54 -0.76 0.12
C LEU A 207 8.59 -1.86 -0.02
N LEU A 208 9.56 -1.67 -0.90
CA LEU A 208 10.69 -2.58 -1.07
C LEU A 208 11.93 -1.80 -1.51
N SER A 209 13.12 -2.12 -0.99
CA SER A 209 14.35 -1.50 -1.48
C SER A 209 14.96 -2.27 -2.66
N GLU A 210 15.63 -1.54 -3.56
CA GLU A 210 16.42 -2.14 -4.65
C GLU A 210 17.59 -2.97 -4.10
N SER A 211 18.18 -2.52 -2.99
CA SER A 211 19.28 -3.20 -2.28
C SER A 211 18.86 -4.58 -1.76
N SER A 212 17.65 -4.71 -1.19
CA SER A 212 17.10 -6.01 -0.77
C SER A 212 16.94 -7.00 -1.93
N VAL A 213 16.45 -6.52 -3.08
CA VAL A 213 16.29 -7.38 -4.27
C VAL A 213 17.64 -7.75 -4.89
N LYS A 214 18.60 -6.83 -4.85
CA LYS A 214 19.97 -7.09 -5.30
C LYS A 214 20.69 -8.12 -4.41
N ASP A 215 20.53 -8.02 -3.09
CA ASP A 215 21.04 -9.02 -2.15
C ASP A 215 20.48 -10.41 -2.46
N LEU A 216 19.16 -10.51 -2.63
CA LEU A 216 18.52 -11.77 -3.00
C LEU A 216 19.04 -12.31 -4.34
N SER A 217 19.16 -11.45 -5.35
CA SER A 217 19.67 -11.84 -6.68
C SER A 217 21.11 -12.37 -6.59
N SER A 218 21.96 -11.81 -5.72
CA SER A 218 23.32 -12.30 -5.52
C SER A 218 23.43 -13.73 -4.99
N ARG A 219 22.31 -14.30 -4.51
CA ARG A 219 22.19 -15.65 -3.98
C ARG A 219 21.45 -16.61 -4.92
N LEU A 220 21.11 -16.16 -6.13
CA LEU A 220 20.37 -16.91 -7.15
C LEU A 220 21.25 -17.15 -8.38
N ASP A 221 20.92 -18.17 -9.16
CA ASP A 221 21.54 -18.41 -10.47
C ASP A 221 21.08 -17.40 -11.53
N GLU A 222 19.85 -16.90 -11.39
CA GLU A 222 19.24 -15.89 -12.26
C GLU A 222 18.76 -14.70 -11.42
N ASP A 223 19.11 -13.50 -11.86
CA ASP A 223 18.68 -12.26 -11.21
C ASP A 223 17.16 -12.11 -11.21
N VAL A 224 16.64 -11.59 -10.11
CA VAL A 224 15.22 -11.28 -9.97
C VAL A 224 14.99 -9.77 -9.89
N THR A 225 13.83 -9.34 -10.39
CA THR A 225 13.47 -7.92 -10.40
C THR A 225 12.41 -7.63 -9.34
N VAL A 226 12.26 -6.35 -8.98
CA VAL A 226 11.29 -5.88 -7.98
C VAL A 226 9.85 -6.29 -8.31
N GLU A 227 9.52 -6.41 -9.59
CA GLU A 227 8.18 -6.76 -10.09
C GLU A 227 7.70 -8.13 -9.61
N ARG A 228 8.62 -9.08 -9.33
CA ARG A 228 8.26 -10.38 -8.73
C ARG A 228 7.64 -10.25 -7.35
N PHE A 229 8.01 -9.20 -6.61
CA PHE A 229 7.53 -8.93 -5.25
C PHE A 229 6.37 -7.94 -5.21
N ARG A 230 6.03 -7.35 -6.36
CA ARG A 230 4.89 -6.46 -6.57
C ARG A 230 4.78 -5.28 -5.58
N PRO A 231 5.88 -4.58 -5.24
CA PRO A 231 5.82 -3.37 -4.43
C PRO A 231 5.00 -2.29 -5.12
N ASN A 232 4.60 -1.30 -4.32
CA ASN A 232 4.06 -0.04 -4.77
C ASN A 232 5.11 1.06 -4.80
N ILE A 233 5.98 1.09 -3.78
CA ILE A 233 7.05 2.08 -3.64
C ILE A 233 8.38 1.35 -3.63
N ILE A 234 9.28 1.74 -4.53
CA ILE A 234 10.62 1.19 -4.60
C ILE A 234 11.61 2.28 -4.17
N ILE A 235 12.48 1.93 -3.22
CA ILE A 235 13.46 2.84 -2.64
C ILE A 235 14.87 2.43 -3.04
N SER A 236 15.69 3.42 -3.40
CA SER A 236 17.12 3.31 -3.65
C SER A 236 17.90 4.09 -2.59
N GLY A 237 19.23 3.88 -2.52
CA GLY A 237 20.12 4.64 -1.65
C GLY A 237 20.06 4.27 -0.17
N CYS A 238 19.69 3.02 0.13
CA CYS A 238 19.71 2.38 1.44
C CYS A 238 20.45 1.05 1.38
N ASP A 239 20.84 0.51 2.53
CA ASP A 239 21.42 -0.82 2.64
C ASP A 239 20.34 -1.91 2.44
N ALA A 240 20.75 -3.15 2.21
CA ALA A 240 19.80 -4.25 2.04
C ALA A 240 19.01 -4.48 3.33
N PHE A 241 17.69 -4.62 3.20
CA PHE A 241 16.73 -4.82 4.28
C PHE A 241 16.62 -3.68 5.29
N GLU A 242 17.23 -2.52 5.01
CA GLU A 242 17.14 -1.36 5.90
C GLU A 242 15.68 -0.91 6.08
N GLU A 243 14.82 -1.15 5.07
CA GLU A 243 13.39 -0.85 5.12
C GLU A 243 12.62 -1.55 6.25
N ASP A 244 13.12 -2.69 6.75
CA ASP A 244 12.49 -3.40 7.87
C ASP A 244 12.66 -2.65 9.19
N SER A 245 13.64 -1.75 9.28
CA SER A 245 13.92 -0.93 10.47
C SER A 245 13.17 0.40 10.49
N TRP A 246 12.54 0.79 9.38
CA TRP A 246 11.87 2.09 9.28
C TRP A 246 10.44 2.01 9.81
N ASP A 247 10.23 2.32 11.09
CA ASP A 247 8.89 2.29 11.69
C ASP A 247 7.96 3.38 11.15
N GLU A 248 8.51 4.56 10.85
CA GLU A 248 7.81 5.65 10.18
C GLU A 248 8.70 6.25 9.08
N ILE A 249 8.10 6.52 7.92
CA ILE A 249 8.76 7.22 6.82
C ILE A 249 7.93 8.40 6.35
N GLN A 250 8.61 9.43 5.87
CA GLN A 250 7.99 10.60 5.24
C GLN A 250 8.50 10.75 3.81
N ILE A 251 7.56 10.81 2.85
CA ILE A 251 7.83 11.03 1.43
C ILE A 251 7.01 12.26 0.99
N GLY A 252 7.67 13.39 0.78
CA GLY A 252 6.98 14.66 0.56
C GLY A 252 6.10 15.02 1.76
N SER A 253 4.79 15.19 1.53
CA SER A 253 3.79 15.44 2.57
C SER A 253 3.15 14.16 3.13
N VAL A 254 3.44 12.98 2.57
CA VAL A 254 2.86 11.70 2.97
C VAL A 254 3.70 11.10 4.09
N ARG A 255 3.05 10.66 5.17
CA ARG A 255 3.65 9.85 6.24
C ARG A 255 3.10 8.42 6.15
N LEU A 256 3.98 7.44 6.19
CA LEU A 256 3.63 6.02 6.19
C LEU A 256 4.19 5.39 7.46
N GLN A 257 3.39 4.53 8.09
CA GLN A 257 3.80 3.74 9.24
C GLN A 257 3.98 2.29 8.79
N ARG A 258 5.10 1.69 9.15
CA ARG A 258 5.33 0.25 8.96
C ARG A 258 4.45 -0.52 9.94
N VAL A 259 3.69 -1.47 9.41
CA VAL A 259 2.82 -2.33 10.22
C VAL A 259 3.46 -3.70 10.45
N MET A 260 3.94 -4.32 9.38
CA MET A 260 4.55 -5.65 9.41
C MET A 260 5.39 -5.90 8.16
N SER A 261 6.30 -6.87 8.21
CA SER A 261 7.00 -7.37 7.03
C SER A 261 6.06 -8.20 6.14
N CYS A 262 6.34 -8.23 4.83
CA CYS A 262 5.50 -8.95 3.87
C CYS A 262 5.95 -10.41 3.72
N GLY A 263 5.14 -11.35 4.23
CA GLY A 263 5.33 -12.77 4.02
C GLY A 263 5.27 -13.14 2.54
N ARG A 264 6.33 -13.78 2.02
CA ARG A 264 6.43 -14.13 0.59
C ARG A 264 5.77 -15.47 0.31
N CYS A 265 5.07 -15.55 -0.81
CA CYS A 265 4.36 -16.76 -1.24
C CYS A 265 4.82 -17.21 -2.64
N ILE A 266 4.25 -18.33 -3.12
CA ILE A 266 4.56 -18.92 -4.43
C ILE A 266 4.40 -17.94 -5.59
N PHE A 267 3.62 -16.87 -5.45
CA PHE A 267 3.45 -15.89 -6.51
C PHE A 267 4.77 -15.21 -6.92
N THR A 268 5.75 -15.10 -6.01
CA THR A 268 7.10 -14.58 -6.32
C THR A 268 7.85 -15.42 -7.36
N THR A 269 7.45 -16.68 -7.54
CA THR A 269 8.06 -17.62 -8.48
C THR A 269 7.52 -17.47 -9.91
N VAL A 270 6.44 -16.70 -10.10
CA VAL A 270 5.93 -16.36 -11.43
C VAL A 270 6.82 -15.30 -12.06
N ASP A 271 7.33 -15.59 -13.25
CA ASP A 271 8.08 -14.62 -14.04
C ASP A 271 7.15 -13.53 -14.60
N PRO A 272 7.37 -12.24 -14.29
CA PRO A 272 6.50 -11.15 -14.71
C PRO A 272 6.57 -10.85 -16.22
N LYS A 273 7.57 -11.37 -16.94
CA LYS A 273 7.75 -11.20 -18.39
C LYS A 273 7.17 -12.37 -19.19
N THR A 274 7.18 -13.58 -18.63
CA THR A 274 6.74 -14.79 -19.35
C THR A 274 5.47 -15.41 -18.79
N GLY A 275 5.06 -15.07 -17.58
CA GLY A 275 3.92 -15.69 -16.89
C GLY A 275 4.16 -17.15 -16.53
N ILE A 276 5.41 -17.63 -16.53
CA ILE A 276 5.77 -19.01 -16.22
C ILE A 276 6.19 -19.11 -14.76
N ILE A 277 5.69 -20.13 -14.06
CA ILE A 277 6.12 -20.47 -12.70
C ILE A 277 7.50 -21.14 -12.78
N SER A 278 8.48 -20.59 -12.07
CA SER A 278 9.82 -21.18 -11.95
C SER A 278 9.80 -22.46 -11.09
N ARG A 279 10.97 -23.11 -10.94
CA ARG A 279 11.16 -24.25 -10.01
C ARG A 279 11.25 -23.80 -8.54
N LYS A 280 10.26 -23.04 -8.07
CA LYS A 280 10.13 -22.49 -6.71
C LYS A 280 11.10 -21.36 -6.34
N GLU A 281 11.96 -20.88 -7.23
CA GLU A 281 12.81 -19.70 -6.97
C GLU A 281 12.07 -18.39 -7.33
N PRO A 282 12.25 -17.30 -6.58
CA PRO A 282 13.22 -17.10 -5.51
C PRO A 282 12.73 -17.52 -4.11
N LEU A 283 11.58 -18.19 -4.02
CA LEU A 283 10.93 -18.48 -2.73
C LEU A 283 11.73 -19.46 -1.86
N GLU A 284 12.40 -20.46 -2.44
CA GLU A 284 13.25 -21.38 -1.67
C GLU A 284 14.48 -20.67 -1.10
N THR A 285 15.12 -19.79 -1.85
CA THR A 285 16.23 -18.97 -1.35
C THR A 285 15.80 -18.02 -0.24
N LEU A 286 14.60 -17.44 -0.34
CA LEU A 286 14.02 -16.59 0.70
C LEU A 286 13.70 -17.30 2.03
N LYS A 287 13.57 -18.63 2.04
CA LYS A 287 13.29 -19.41 3.25
C LYS A 287 14.53 -19.74 4.08
N ARG A 288 15.72 -19.64 3.48
CA ARG A 288 17.00 -19.94 4.13
C ARG A 288 17.46 -18.77 4.97
#